data_AF-A0A518XDK8-F1
#
_entry.id   AF-A0A518XDK8-F1
#
_cell.length_a   1.000
_cell.length_b   1.000
_cell.length_c   1.000
_cell.angle_alpha   90.00
_cell.angle_beta   90.00
_cell.angle_gamma   90.00
#
_symmetry.space_group_name_H-M   'P 1'
#
loop_
_entity.id
_entity.type
_entity.pdbx_description
1 polymer ?
#
loop_
_entity_poly.entity_id
_entity_poly.type
_entity_poly.pdbx_seq_one_letter_code
_entity_poly.pdbx_strand_id
1 'polypeptide(L)'
;MKYGSVCSGIEAASVAWESLGWKPAWFSEIEPFPSAVLAHHWPEVSNLGDMTAIAARIAAGEVEAPDILVGGTPCQAFSVAGLRNGLEDARGQLTLSFVELANAIDTRRNDNNQPPALIVWENVPGVLSSKDNAFGCFLAGLAGESSELLAPGGKWSNAGCVYGPARIVAWRVLDAQFFGVAQRRKRVFVVASARNGFDPAAVLFEFEGMRRDTPPRREPQSSVAALTENGVGTCGADDNQGQAGHLIAFGGGNTSGSIDVAACLTAKGQRQDFDVETFALAFAENSRGELRFQNGDGNITGPLSTGGGKPGQGMPAIISEPFTIAIRGRAEGSSVEVSNDGTSNALLTPNGGRAGMGVGAIGWGMQVRRLTPVECERLQGFPDDHTLISWRGKDATDCPDGPRYRAIGNSMAVPVMRWIGERIAAALPIVKTIGDYGGSTTPPEHRDSWQTPPEIFAALNRDFRFVADVAASAQNHLLPVYFTEQDDALAQDWAGRLPIGFAWCNPPYSDISPWVKKAAEECRKGIGTVMLVPADTSVGWFSLARGSCTEVRFIIDGRLSFIRADTGKPVNGNNKGSMLLIWNPFASDFGITGYVSRDTLMAIGRKLLSDREPADERAA
;
A
#
# COMPACT_ATOMS: atom_id res chain seq x y z
N MET A 1 2.56 -7.63 7.61
CA MET A 1 1.52 -8.62 7.23
C MET A 1 2.14 -9.73 6.42
N LYS A 2 1.48 -10.88 6.32
CA LYS A 2 1.85 -11.97 5.40
C LYS A 2 0.90 -12.02 4.20
N TYR A 3 1.42 -12.28 3.00
CA TYR A 3 0.60 -12.43 1.79
C TYR A 3 0.85 -13.77 1.09
N GLY A 4 -0.19 -14.36 0.51
CA GLY A 4 -0.08 -15.47 -0.43
C GLY A 4 -0.25 -14.95 -1.85
N SER A 5 0.67 -15.32 -2.73
CA SER A 5 0.69 -14.86 -4.13
C SER A 5 0.34 -16.01 -5.05
N VAL A 6 -0.57 -15.81 -6.00
CA VAL A 6 -0.96 -16.78 -7.03
C VAL A 6 -0.83 -16.20 -8.44
N CYS A 7 -0.44 -17.05 -9.40
CA CYS A 7 0.09 -16.60 -10.70
C CYS A 7 1.23 -15.59 -10.48
N SER A 8 2.14 -15.93 -9.56
CA SER A 8 3.11 -15.00 -8.95
C SER A 8 4.09 -14.37 -9.95
N GLY A 9 4.33 -15.02 -11.10
CA GLY A 9 5.27 -14.54 -12.10
C GLY A 9 6.67 -14.36 -11.51
N ILE A 10 7.23 -13.15 -11.70
CA ILE A 10 8.53 -12.73 -11.15
C ILE A 10 8.39 -11.87 -9.87
N GLU A 11 7.22 -11.96 -9.24
CA GLU A 11 6.79 -11.29 -8.02
C GLU A 11 6.94 -9.75 -7.96
N ALA A 12 6.02 -9.05 -8.61
CA ALA A 12 5.89 -7.61 -8.49
C ALA A 12 5.43 -7.14 -7.10
N ALA A 13 4.62 -7.93 -6.40
CA ALA A 13 4.10 -7.59 -5.08
C ALA A 13 5.17 -7.72 -3.99
N SER A 14 6.06 -8.72 -4.08
CA SER A 14 7.19 -8.84 -3.15
C SER A 14 8.15 -7.67 -3.25
N VAL A 15 8.59 -7.31 -4.47
CA VAL A 15 9.44 -6.13 -4.71
C VAL A 15 8.75 -4.82 -4.29
N ALA A 16 7.41 -4.76 -4.40
CA ALA A 16 6.63 -3.59 -4.02
C ALA A 16 6.44 -3.42 -2.51
N TRP A 17 6.21 -4.53 -1.78
CA TRP A 17 5.73 -4.52 -0.40
C TRP A 17 6.80 -4.86 0.65
N GLU A 18 8.02 -5.21 0.24
CA GLU A 18 9.16 -5.35 1.15
C GLU A 18 9.38 -4.07 1.99
N SER A 19 9.27 -2.90 1.37
CA SER A 19 9.37 -1.60 2.06
C SER A 19 8.25 -1.33 3.07
N LEU A 20 7.17 -2.10 3.05
CA LEU A 20 6.09 -2.07 4.04
C LEU A 20 6.31 -3.08 5.19
N GLY A 21 7.42 -3.82 5.17
CA GLY A 21 7.72 -4.90 6.11
C GLY A 21 6.79 -6.11 5.94
N TRP A 22 6.18 -6.29 4.75
CA TRP A 22 5.30 -7.42 4.49
C TRP A 22 6.09 -8.56 3.84
N LYS A 23 5.73 -9.80 4.17
CA LYS A 23 6.45 -10.99 3.73
C LYS A 23 5.54 -11.96 2.99
N PRO A 24 6.05 -12.67 1.97
CA PRO A 24 5.29 -13.75 1.38
C PRO A 24 5.19 -14.91 2.39
N ALA A 25 4.00 -15.50 2.53
CA ALA A 25 3.81 -16.76 3.23
C ALA A 25 4.15 -17.95 2.30
N TRP A 26 3.79 -17.80 1.02
CA TRP A 26 3.98 -18.78 -0.04
C TRP A 26 3.72 -18.13 -1.41
N PHE A 27 4.22 -18.77 -2.45
CA PHE A 27 3.96 -18.43 -3.85
C PHE A 27 3.20 -19.56 -4.56
N SER A 28 2.67 -19.27 -5.75
CA SER A 28 2.03 -20.25 -6.61
C SER A 28 2.26 -19.84 -8.07
N GLU A 29 3.19 -20.54 -8.70
CA GLU A 29 3.59 -20.35 -10.08
C GLU A 29 3.93 -21.71 -10.72
N ILE A 30 3.49 -21.89 -11.96
CA ILE A 30 3.60 -23.14 -12.73
C ILE A 30 4.53 -22.99 -13.95
N GLU A 31 4.74 -21.76 -14.44
CA GLU A 31 5.65 -21.51 -15.55
C GLU A 31 7.10 -21.72 -15.08
N PRO A 32 7.91 -22.55 -15.77
CA PRO A 32 9.21 -22.97 -15.25
C PRO A 32 10.23 -21.85 -15.03
N PHE A 33 10.24 -20.82 -15.89
CA PHE A 33 11.21 -19.72 -15.78
C PHE A 33 10.86 -18.75 -14.65
N PRO A 34 9.62 -18.20 -14.55
CA PRO A 34 9.23 -17.42 -13.39
C PRO A 34 9.41 -18.17 -12.06
N SER A 35 9.07 -19.46 -12.01
CA SER A 35 9.31 -20.31 -10.82
C SER A 35 10.79 -20.34 -10.39
N ALA A 36 11.73 -20.32 -11.34
CA ALA A 36 13.16 -20.24 -11.04
C ALA A 36 13.62 -18.84 -10.60
N VAL A 37 12.97 -17.77 -11.07
CA VAL A 37 13.19 -16.40 -10.57
C VAL A 37 12.74 -16.29 -9.11
N LEU A 38 11.58 -16.86 -8.77
CA LEU A 38 11.12 -16.92 -7.37
C LEU A 38 12.12 -17.68 -6.48
N ALA A 39 12.59 -18.85 -6.92
CA ALA A 39 13.57 -19.66 -6.18
C ALA A 39 14.96 -19.01 -6.07
N HIS A 40 15.30 -18.05 -6.95
CA HIS A 40 16.55 -17.30 -6.90
C HIS A 40 16.51 -16.18 -5.85
N HIS A 41 15.43 -15.38 -5.83
CA HIS A 41 15.30 -14.23 -4.94
C HIS A 41 14.77 -14.56 -3.54
N TRP A 42 13.95 -15.60 -3.43
CA TRP A 42 13.27 -16.00 -2.19
C TRP A 42 13.36 -17.52 -1.97
N PRO A 43 14.58 -18.10 -1.85
CA PRO A 43 14.79 -19.54 -1.71
C PRO A 43 14.14 -20.14 -0.45
N GLU A 44 13.83 -19.33 0.56
CA GLU A 44 13.13 -19.72 1.79
C GLU A 44 11.59 -19.78 1.65
N VAL A 45 11.03 -19.30 0.53
CA VAL A 45 9.58 -19.20 0.31
C VAL A 45 9.10 -20.34 -0.58
N SER A 46 8.18 -21.15 -0.05
CA SER A 46 7.61 -22.28 -0.79
C SER A 46 6.77 -21.82 -1.98
N ASN A 47 7.16 -22.21 -3.20
CA ASN A 47 6.24 -22.23 -4.35
C ASN A 47 5.37 -23.50 -4.28
N LEU A 48 4.06 -23.31 -4.13
CA LEU A 48 3.06 -24.37 -3.99
C LEU A 48 2.61 -24.96 -5.34
N GLY A 49 3.06 -24.40 -6.47
CA GLY A 49 2.70 -24.86 -7.81
C GLY A 49 1.29 -24.43 -8.22
N ASP A 50 0.46 -25.40 -8.60
CA ASP A 50 -0.90 -25.16 -9.10
C ASP A 50 -1.83 -24.55 -8.04
N MET A 51 -2.33 -23.35 -8.32
CA MET A 51 -3.22 -22.60 -7.43
C MET A 51 -4.55 -23.31 -7.15
N THR A 52 -5.04 -24.16 -8.06
CA THR A 52 -6.34 -24.84 -7.93
C THR A 52 -6.37 -25.81 -6.74
N ALA A 53 -5.22 -26.36 -6.35
CA ALA A 53 -5.10 -27.26 -5.21
C ALA A 53 -4.99 -26.55 -3.85
N ILE A 54 -4.71 -25.24 -3.82
CA ILE A 54 -4.34 -24.53 -2.57
C ILE A 54 -5.54 -24.37 -1.63
N ALA A 55 -6.74 -24.13 -2.16
CA ALA A 55 -7.95 -23.92 -1.35
C ALA A 55 -8.23 -25.13 -0.41
N ALA A 56 -8.13 -26.35 -0.94
CA ALA A 56 -8.30 -27.58 -0.16
C ALA A 56 -7.22 -27.74 0.91
N ARG A 57 -5.96 -27.38 0.61
CA ARG A 57 -4.83 -27.48 1.54
C ARG A 57 -4.90 -26.44 2.67
N ILE A 58 -5.44 -25.25 2.40
CA ILE A 58 -5.73 -24.25 3.43
C ILE A 58 -6.88 -24.71 4.34
N ALA A 59 -7.94 -25.29 3.77
CA ALA A 59 -9.04 -25.87 4.54
C ALA A 59 -8.58 -27.05 5.43
N ALA A 60 -7.68 -27.89 4.93
CA ALA A 60 -7.03 -28.96 5.69
C ALA A 60 -6.01 -28.46 6.74
N GLY A 61 -5.62 -27.18 6.69
CA GLY A 61 -4.62 -26.60 7.59
C GLY A 61 -3.17 -26.94 7.25
N GLU A 62 -2.90 -27.50 6.07
CA GLU A 62 -1.55 -27.82 5.55
C GLU A 62 -0.79 -26.58 5.06
N VAL A 63 -1.52 -25.53 4.67
CA VAL A 63 -0.99 -24.27 4.14
C VAL A 63 -1.52 -23.12 4.98
N GLU A 64 -0.65 -22.15 5.28
CA GLU A 64 -1.01 -20.96 6.06
C GLU A 64 -2.01 -20.07 5.32
N ALA A 65 -3.04 -19.58 6.02
CA ALA A 65 -4.03 -18.64 5.50
C ALA A 65 -3.55 -17.18 5.67
N PRO A 66 -3.07 -16.51 4.62
CA PRO A 66 -2.35 -15.23 4.72
C PRO A 66 -3.27 -14.05 5.05
N ASP A 67 -2.71 -12.91 5.48
CA ASP A 67 -3.46 -11.67 5.70
C ASP A 67 -3.98 -11.05 4.40
N ILE A 68 -3.29 -11.32 3.29
CA ILE A 68 -3.60 -10.84 1.94
C ILE A 68 -3.50 -12.00 0.94
N LEU A 69 -4.46 -12.13 0.03
CA LEU A 69 -4.33 -12.92 -1.20
C LEU A 69 -4.08 -11.96 -2.37
N VAL A 70 -3.01 -12.16 -3.12
CA VAL A 70 -2.69 -11.37 -4.33
C VAL A 70 -2.52 -12.25 -5.56
N GLY A 71 -2.98 -11.80 -6.73
CA GLY A 71 -2.70 -12.49 -7.99
C GLY A 71 -3.31 -11.85 -9.23
N GLY A 72 -2.77 -12.19 -10.40
CA GLY A 72 -3.31 -11.80 -11.71
C GLY A 72 -3.65 -13.03 -12.54
N THR A 73 -4.92 -13.46 -12.51
CA THR A 73 -5.30 -14.71 -13.20
C THR A 73 -5.36 -14.53 -14.72
N PRO A 74 -5.00 -15.56 -15.52
CA PRO A 74 -5.09 -15.49 -16.98
C PRO A 74 -6.51 -15.13 -17.47
N CYS A 75 -6.61 -14.13 -18.36
CA CYS A 75 -7.87 -13.62 -18.89
C CYS A 75 -8.55 -14.60 -19.87
N GLN A 76 -9.38 -15.53 -19.37
CA GLN A 76 -10.28 -16.38 -20.18
C GLN A 76 -11.71 -16.43 -19.60
N ALA A 77 -12.65 -16.97 -20.38
CA ALA A 77 -14.10 -16.87 -20.18
C ALA A 77 -14.62 -17.47 -18.86
N PHE A 78 -15.77 -16.98 -18.37
CA PHE A 78 -16.31 -17.31 -17.04
C PHE A 78 -17.76 -17.83 -17.12
N SER A 79 -18.23 -18.55 -16.09
CA SER A 79 -19.65 -18.86 -15.87
C SER A 79 -19.95 -19.10 -14.39
N VAL A 80 -20.98 -18.46 -13.84
CA VAL A 80 -21.43 -18.69 -12.45
C VAL A 80 -22.00 -20.10 -12.26
N ALA A 81 -22.50 -20.75 -13.31
CA ALA A 81 -23.05 -22.11 -13.22
C ALA A 81 -21.99 -23.15 -12.81
N GLY A 82 -20.70 -22.90 -13.07
CA GLY A 82 -19.58 -23.76 -12.67
C GLY A 82 -19.38 -23.85 -11.15
N LEU A 83 -19.86 -22.87 -10.38
CA LEU A 83 -19.86 -22.91 -8.91
C LEU A 83 -20.92 -23.86 -8.32
N ARG A 84 -21.85 -24.37 -9.14
CA ARG A 84 -22.94 -25.25 -8.71
C ARG A 84 -22.82 -26.69 -9.24
N ASN A 85 -22.20 -26.88 -10.40
CA ASN A 85 -21.92 -28.19 -11.00
C ASN A 85 -20.41 -28.31 -11.26
N GLY A 86 -19.74 -29.23 -10.57
CA GLY A 86 -18.29 -29.28 -10.52
C GLY A 86 -17.57 -29.43 -11.87
N LEU A 87 -16.64 -28.51 -12.12
CA LEU A 87 -15.38 -28.65 -12.88
C LEU A 87 -15.36 -29.61 -14.09
N GLU A 88 -15.85 -29.18 -15.26
CA GLU A 88 -15.63 -29.90 -16.56
C GLU A 88 -14.93 -29.10 -17.68
N ASP A 89 -14.62 -27.80 -17.54
CA ASP A 89 -13.81 -27.05 -18.55
C ASP A 89 -12.54 -26.41 -17.95
N ALA A 90 -11.38 -26.94 -18.33
CA ALA A 90 -10.08 -26.74 -17.68
C ALA A 90 -9.46 -25.33 -17.74
N ARG A 91 -10.16 -24.31 -18.26
CA ARG A 91 -9.60 -22.95 -18.48
C ARG A 91 -10.46 -21.79 -17.99
N GLY A 92 -11.77 -21.97 -17.83
CA GLY A 92 -12.62 -21.05 -17.05
C GLY A 92 -12.45 -21.21 -15.54
N GLN A 93 -11.67 -22.20 -15.11
CA GLN A 93 -11.48 -22.59 -13.70
C GLN A 93 -10.70 -21.57 -12.87
N LEU A 94 -9.62 -20.98 -13.39
CA LEU A 94 -8.64 -20.29 -12.54
C LEU A 94 -9.21 -19.11 -11.74
N THR A 95 -10.09 -18.29 -12.33
CA THR A 95 -10.68 -17.17 -11.57
C THR A 95 -11.80 -17.63 -10.63
N LEU A 96 -12.45 -18.77 -10.88
CA LEU A 96 -13.32 -19.41 -9.89
C LEU A 96 -12.49 -19.98 -8.74
N SER A 97 -11.39 -20.67 -9.02
CA SER A 97 -10.45 -21.16 -8.01
C SER A 97 -9.79 -20.03 -7.21
N PHE A 98 -9.63 -18.83 -7.77
CA PHE A 98 -9.22 -17.65 -7.01
C PHE A 98 -10.29 -17.21 -5.99
N VAL A 99 -11.57 -17.25 -6.36
CA VAL A 99 -12.70 -16.99 -5.45
C VAL A 99 -12.81 -18.08 -4.38
N GLU A 100 -12.70 -19.35 -4.77
CA GLU A 100 -12.69 -20.51 -3.86
C GLU A 100 -11.54 -20.40 -2.84
N LEU A 101 -10.34 -20.02 -3.30
CA LEU A 101 -9.17 -19.78 -2.46
C LEU A 101 -9.39 -18.60 -1.50
N ALA A 102 -9.93 -17.48 -1.98
CA ALA A 102 -10.29 -16.34 -1.12
C ALA A 102 -11.30 -16.75 -0.02
N ASN A 103 -12.30 -17.57 -0.37
CA ASN A 103 -13.28 -18.09 0.56
C ASN A 103 -12.66 -19.07 1.57
N ALA A 104 -11.80 -20.00 1.12
CA ALA A 104 -11.10 -20.93 2.00
C ALA A 104 -10.17 -20.21 2.99
N ILE A 105 -9.49 -19.15 2.55
CA ILE A 105 -8.66 -18.29 3.41
C ILE A 105 -9.53 -17.59 4.45
N ASP A 106 -10.63 -16.96 4.07
CA ASP A 106 -11.51 -16.26 5.01
C ASP A 106 -12.14 -17.20 6.05
N THR A 107 -12.62 -18.39 5.63
CA THR A 107 -13.11 -19.42 6.55
C THR A 107 -12.01 -19.82 7.53
N ARG A 108 -10.82 -20.20 7.04
CA ARG A 108 -9.73 -20.68 7.90
C ARG A 108 -9.23 -19.62 8.86
N ARG A 109 -9.26 -18.34 8.47
CA ARG A 109 -8.90 -17.21 9.34
C ARG A 109 -9.97 -16.94 10.38
N ASN A 110 -11.25 -17.00 10.00
CA ASN A 110 -12.36 -16.90 10.94
C ASN A 110 -12.32 -18.01 12.00
N ASP A 111 -12.07 -19.26 11.61
CA ASP A 111 -11.91 -20.40 12.53
C ASP A 111 -10.76 -20.18 13.54
N ASN A 112 -9.71 -19.46 13.11
CA ASN A 112 -8.56 -19.09 13.94
C ASN A 112 -8.76 -17.76 14.71
N ASN A 113 -9.96 -17.15 14.71
CA ASN A 113 -10.23 -15.81 15.24
C ASN A 113 -9.34 -14.68 14.66
N GLN A 114 -8.87 -14.83 13.43
CA GLN A 114 -8.06 -13.86 12.71
C GLN A 114 -8.93 -12.95 11.83
N PRO A 115 -8.58 -11.67 11.62
CA PRO A 115 -9.32 -10.80 10.72
C PRO A 115 -9.36 -11.35 9.29
N PRO A 116 -10.51 -11.28 8.58
CA PRO A 116 -10.61 -11.70 7.18
C PRO A 116 -9.52 -11.12 6.30
N ALA A 117 -9.16 -11.84 5.25
CA ALA A 117 -8.10 -11.46 4.33
C ALA A 117 -8.46 -10.20 3.52
N LEU A 118 -7.42 -9.56 3.02
CA LEU A 118 -7.53 -8.55 1.97
C LEU A 118 -7.27 -9.25 0.64
N ILE A 119 -8.13 -9.06 -0.35
CA ILE A 119 -7.98 -9.68 -1.66
C ILE A 119 -7.55 -8.59 -2.63
N VAL A 120 -6.47 -8.81 -3.38
CA VAL A 120 -5.95 -7.92 -4.42
C VAL A 120 -5.84 -8.71 -5.72
N TRP A 121 -6.55 -8.28 -6.76
CA TRP A 121 -6.54 -8.97 -8.05
C TRP A 121 -6.27 -7.99 -9.21
N GLU A 122 -5.46 -8.42 -10.17
CA GLU A 122 -5.08 -7.63 -11.36
C GLU A 122 -5.60 -8.31 -12.63
N ASN A 123 -5.97 -7.50 -13.63
CA ASN A 123 -6.18 -7.98 -14.99
C ASN A 123 -6.09 -6.90 -16.07
N VAL A 124 -6.17 -7.32 -17.34
CA VAL A 124 -6.32 -6.40 -18.47
C VAL A 124 -7.71 -5.75 -18.50
N PRO A 125 -7.85 -4.48 -18.91
CA PRO A 125 -9.16 -3.80 -18.95
C PRO A 125 -10.19 -4.46 -19.88
N GLY A 126 -9.77 -5.34 -20.78
CA GLY A 126 -10.67 -6.10 -21.67
C GLY A 126 -11.72 -6.93 -20.92
N VAL A 127 -11.44 -7.37 -19.69
CA VAL A 127 -12.37 -8.13 -18.85
C VAL A 127 -13.68 -7.35 -18.57
N LEU A 128 -13.62 -6.02 -18.50
CA LEU A 128 -14.76 -5.11 -18.33
C LEU A 128 -15.72 -5.09 -19.54
N SER A 129 -15.28 -5.62 -20.68
CA SER A 129 -15.99 -5.63 -21.97
C SER A 129 -16.24 -7.04 -22.53
N SER A 130 -16.07 -8.05 -21.69
CA SER A 130 -16.30 -9.46 -21.99
C SER A 130 -17.76 -9.74 -22.41
N LYS A 131 -17.97 -10.54 -23.45
CA LYS A 131 -19.32 -10.82 -24.01
C LYS A 131 -20.17 -11.72 -23.11
N ASP A 132 -19.51 -12.51 -22.28
CA ASP A 132 -20.00 -13.52 -21.34
C ASP A 132 -20.24 -12.95 -19.93
N ASN A 133 -20.27 -11.62 -19.77
CA ASN A 133 -20.39 -10.92 -18.48
C ASN A 133 -19.39 -11.42 -17.41
N ALA A 134 -18.21 -11.83 -17.86
CA ALA A 134 -17.26 -12.58 -17.07
C ALA A 134 -16.81 -11.86 -15.78
N PHE A 135 -16.64 -10.54 -15.88
CA PHE A 135 -16.34 -9.69 -14.72
C PHE A 135 -17.51 -9.64 -13.72
N GLY A 136 -18.77 -9.67 -14.17
CA GLY A 136 -19.94 -9.74 -13.31
C GLY A 136 -20.04 -11.05 -12.53
N CYS A 137 -19.63 -12.16 -13.16
CA CYS A 137 -19.47 -13.46 -12.51
C CYS A 137 -18.40 -13.43 -11.41
N PHE A 138 -17.25 -12.79 -11.69
CA PHE A 138 -16.16 -12.63 -10.73
C PHE A 138 -16.55 -11.78 -9.51
N LEU A 139 -17.11 -10.59 -9.78
CA LEU A 139 -17.56 -9.68 -8.74
C LEU A 139 -18.62 -10.35 -7.86
N ALA A 140 -19.58 -11.09 -8.45
CA ALA A 140 -20.56 -11.88 -7.70
C ALA A 140 -19.89 -12.89 -6.75
N GLY A 141 -18.95 -13.69 -7.27
CA GLY A 141 -18.23 -14.69 -6.48
C GLY A 141 -17.44 -14.10 -5.31
N LEU A 142 -16.73 -12.99 -5.51
CA LEU A 142 -16.02 -12.29 -4.43
C LEU A 142 -16.97 -11.65 -3.42
N ALA A 143 -18.06 -11.04 -3.91
CA ALA A 143 -19.08 -10.36 -3.10
C ALA A 143 -19.93 -11.34 -2.28
N GLY A 144 -20.00 -12.62 -2.66
CA GLY A 144 -20.83 -13.65 -2.02
C GLY A 144 -22.25 -13.74 -2.62
N GLU A 145 -22.46 -13.21 -3.81
CA GLU A 145 -23.76 -13.15 -4.46
C GLU A 145 -24.16 -14.47 -5.12
N SER A 146 -25.46 -14.73 -5.15
CA SER A 146 -26.00 -16.02 -5.64
C SER A 146 -26.15 -16.10 -7.17
N SER A 147 -25.97 -14.98 -7.88
CA SER A 147 -26.08 -14.83 -9.33
C SER A 147 -25.07 -13.81 -9.84
N GLU A 148 -24.74 -13.86 -11.14
CA GLU A 148 -23.90 -12.85 -11.78
C GLU A 148 -24.43 -11.42 -11.58
N LEU A 149 -23.51 -10.48 -11.36
CA LEU A 149 -23.86 -9.06 -11.31
C LEU A 149 -23.96 -8.50 -12.72
N LEU A 150 -24.92 -7.60 -12.95
CA LEU A 150 -25.11 -6.92 -14.23
C LEU A 150 -24.56 -5.51 -14.15
N ALA A 151 -23.77 -5.11 -15.16
CA ALA A 151 -23.22 -3.76 -15.23
C ALA A 151 -24.33 -2.71 -15.37
N PRO A 152 -24.38 -1.67 -14.51
CA PRO A 152 -25.31 -0.55 -14.68
C PRO A 152 -25.12 0.12 -16.05
N GLY A 153 -26.18 0.16 -16.87
CA GLY A 153 -26.09 0.66 -18.25
C GLY A 153 -25.48 -0.31 -19.28
N GLY A 154 -25.27 -1.59 -18.92
CA GLY A 154 -24.90 -2.65 -19.85
C GLY A 154 -23.40 -2.74 -20.21
N LYS A 155 -22.54 -1.93 -19.59
CA LYS A 155 -21.07 -2.03 -19.72
C LYS A 155 -20.40 -1.67 -18.39
N TRP A 156 -19.38 -2.42 -17.99
CA TRP A 156 -18.65 -2.14 -16.76
C TRP A 156 -17.84 -0.83 -16.90
N SER A 157 -17.96 0.03 -15.89
CA SER A 157 -17.21 1.28 -15.80
C SER A 157 -15.74 1.03 -15.44
N ASN A 158 -14.87 2.00 -15.77
CA ASN A 158 -13.44 1.96 -15.39
C ASN A 158 -13.20 1.98 -13.87
N ALA A 159 -14.22 2.28 -13.06
CA ALA A 159 -14.16 2.17 -11.61
C ALA A 159 -15.58 1.93 -11.06
N GLY A 160 -15.69 1.27 -9.92
CA GLY A 160 -16.96 1.03 -9.24
C GLY A 160 -16.81 0.16 -7.99
N CYS A 161 -17.89 0.03 -7.23
CA CYS A 161 -17.92 -0.79 -6.03
C CYS A 161 -19.23 -1.57 -5.92
N VAL A 162 -19.17 -2.69 -5.20
CA VAL A 162 -20.27 -3.60 -4.87
C VAL A 162 -20.17 -3.90 -3.38
N TYR A 163 -21.31 -3.82 -2.69
CA TYR A 163 -21.45 -4.21 -1.28
C TYR A 163 -22.23 -5.52 -1.24
N GLY A 164 -21.51 -6.64 -1.20
CA GLY A 164 -22.12 -7.97 -1.14
C GLY A 164 -22.23 -8.54 0.28
N PRO A 165 -22.92 -9.68 0.45
CA PRO A 165 -23.10 -10.32 1.75
C PRO A 165 -21.81 -10.90 2.35
N ALA A 166 -20.81 -11.24 1.54
CA ALA A 166 -19.52 -11.76 2.01
C ALA A 166 -18.43 -10.68 2.05
N ARG A 167 -18.32 -9.83 1.02
CA ARG A 167 -17.27 -8.80 0.91
C ARG A 167 -17.78 -7.52 0.28
N ILE A 168 -17.16 -6.41 0.69
CA ILE A 168 -17.12 -5.20 -0.14
C ILE A 168 -16.08 -5.46 -1.24
N VAL A 169 -16.39 -5.10 -2.48
CA VAL A 169 -15.53 -5.27 -3.65
C VAL A 169 -15.46 -3.94 -4.40
N ALA A 170 -14.27 -3.36 -4.55
CA ALA A 170 -14.03 -2.16 -5.33
C ALA A 170 -13.08 -2.46 -6.49
N TRP A 171 -13.25 -1.79 -7.63
CA TRP A 171 -12.33 -1.90 -8.76
C TRP A 171 -12.01 -0.54 -9.38
N ARG A 172 -10.81 -0.42 -9.97
CA ARG A 172 -10.37 0.75 -10.73
C ARG A 172 -9.36 0.36 -11.80
N VAL A 173 -9.49 0.96 -12.99
CA VAL A 173 -8.46 0.95 -14.03
C VAL A 173 -7.40 1.98 -13.69
N LEU A 174 -6.18 1.52 -13.41
CA LEU A 174 -5.00 2.34 -13.20
C LEU A 174 -4.10 2.26 -14.43
N ASP A 175 -3.31 3.30 -14.69
CA ASP A 175 -2.36 3.37 -15.80
C ASP A 175 -0.98 3.67 -15.23
N ALA A 176 -0.03 2.74 -15.40
CA ALA A 176 1.28 2.80 -14.76
C ALA A 176 2.08 4.09 -15.07
N GLN A 177 1.76 4.79 -16.18
CA GLN A 177 2.37 6.08 -16.53
C GLN A 177 2.24 7.16 -15.44
N PHE A 178 1.27 7.03 -14.53
CA PHE A 178 1.05 7.97 -13.42
C PHE A 178 1.70 7.54 -12.09
N PHE A 179 2.49 6.45 -12.10
CA PHE A 179 3.09 5.84 -10.91
C PHE A 179 4.63 5.75 -11.01
N GLY A 180 5.26 6.60 -11.83
CA GLY A 180 6.72 6.71 -11.90
C GLY A 180 7.42 5.75 -12.88
N VAL A 181 6.70 5.16 -13.85
CA VAL A 181 7.31 4.43 -14.98
C VAL A 181 6.88 5.02 -16.32
N ALA A 182 7.79 5.05 -17.30
CA ALA A 182 7.55 5.63 -18.62
C ALA A 182 6.74 4.70 -19.57
N GLN A 183 5.75 3.96 -19.05
CA GLN A 183 4.95 2.99 -19.82
C GLN A 183 3.44 3.24 -19.68
N ARG A 184 2.73 3.32 -20.81
CA ARG A 184 1.26 3.24 -20.83
C ARG A 184 0.79 1.80 -20.62
N ARG A 185 0.56 1.43 -19.36
CA ARG A 185 0.07 0.10 -18.94
C ARG A 185 -1.22 0.24 -18.15
N LYS A 186 -2.34 0.28 -18.87
CA LYS A 186 -3.68 0.23 -18.26
C LYS A 186 -4.01 -1.17 -17.78
N ARG A 187 -4.43 -1.30 -16.52
CA ARG A 187 -4.85 -2.54 -15.86
C ARG A 187 -5.99 -2.27 -14.90
N VAL A 188 -6.94 -3.20 -14.81
CA VAL A 188 -7.98 -3.15 -13.78
C VAL A 188 -7.43 -3.84 -12.53
N PHE A 189 -7.53 -3.15 -11.41
CA PHE A 189 -7.25 -3.69 -10.09
C PHE A 189 -8.57 -3.81 -9.33
N VAL A 190 -8.74 -4.93 -8.62
CA VAL A 190 -9.85 -5.20 -7.72
C VAL A 190 -9.28 -5.36 -6.32
N VAL A 191 -9.88 -4.66 -5.35
CA VAL A 191 -9.62 -4.87 -3.92
C VAL A 191 -10.93 -5.33 -3.29
N ALA A 192 -10.89 -6.38 -2.48
CA ALA A 192 -12.05 -6.87 -1.74
C ALA A 192 -11.69 -7.28 -0.32
N SER A 193 -12.64 -7.14 0.62
CA SER A 193 -12.50 -7.69 1.97
C SER A 193 -13.83 -7.79 2.72
N ALA A 194 -13.87 -8.71 3.69
CA ALA A 194 -14.89 -8.80 4.73
C ALA A 194 -14.45 -8.13 6.06
N ARG A 195 -13.27 -7.51 6.10
CA ARG A 195 -12.66 -7.00 7.34
C ARG A 195 -13.40 -5.77 7.87
N ASN A 196 -13.95 -5.89 9.08
CA ASN A 196 -14.62 -4.79 9.78
C ASN A 196 -13.75 -3.52 9.85
N GLY A 197 -14.33 -2.37 9.47
CA GLY A 197 -13.66 -1.08 9.49
C GLY A 197 -12.68 -0.82 8.33
N PHE A 198 -12.53 -1.74 7.38
CA PHE A 198 -11.74 -1.56 6.17
C PHE A 198 -12.65 -1.34 4.96
N ASP A 199 -12.41 -0.26 4.21
CA ASP A 199 -13.14 0.03 2.97
C ASP A 199 -12.22 -0.13 1.74
N PRO A 200 -12.44 -1.16 0.90
CA PRO A 200 -11.76 -1.32 -0.39
C PRO A 200 -11.86 -0.11 -1.33
N ALA A 201 -12.94 0.68 -1.24
CA ALA A 201 -13.09 1.89 -2.04
C ALA A 201 -12.09 2.98 -1.61
N ALA A 202 -11.76 3.09 -0.32
CA ALA A 202 -10.73 4.01 0.16
C ALA A 202 -9.32 3.67 -0.36
N VAL A 203 -9.04 2.39 -0.64
CA VAL A 203 -7.77 1.94 -1.24
C VAL A 203 -7.67 2.37 -2.71
N LEU A 204 -8.73 2.22 -3.50
CA LEU A 204 -8.67 2.47 -4.95
C LEU A 204 -9.13 3.87 -5.38
N PHE A 205 -9.99 4.56 -4.61
CA PHE A 205 -10.57 5.85 -5.00
C PHE A 205 -9.92 7.04 -4.28
N GLU A 206 -9.76 8.14 -5.00
CA GLU A 206 -9.15 9.38 -4.50
C GLU A 206 -10.28 10.40 -4.29
N PHE A 207 -11.00 10.26 -3.18
CA PHE A 207 -12.16 11.12 -2.86
C PHE A 207 -11.78 12.59 -2.60
N GLU A 208 -10.56 12.84 -2.13
CA GLU A 208 -10.00 14.19 -1.91
C GLU A 208 -9.43 14.83 -3.18
N GLY A 209 -9.59 14.18 -4.34
CA GLY A 209 -9.23 14.80 -5.60
C GLY A 209 -9.96 16.13 -5.79
N MET A 210 -9.20 17.21 -6.02
CA MET A 210 -9.72 18.48 -6.49
C MET A 210 -10.78 18.22 -7.57
N ARG A 211 -12.00 18.73 -7.37
CA ARG A 211 -13.06 18.68 -8.37
C ARG A 211 -12.45 19.09 -9.71
N ARG A 212 -12.43 18.17 -10.68
CA ARG A 212 -12.22 18.50 -12.10
C ARG A 212 -13.46 19.20 -12.69
N ASP A 213 -14.06 20.10 -11.91
CA ASP A 213 -14.82 21.25 -12.40
C ASP A 213 -13.83 22.25 -13.01
N THR A 214 -13.04 21.79 -13.98
CA THR A 214 -12.67 22.66 -15.09
C THR A 214 -14.00 22.90 -15.81
N PRO A 215 -14.61 24.09 -15.72
CA PRO A 215 -15.86 24.34 -16.42
C PRO A 215 -15.63 24.01 -17.90
N PRO A 216 -16.55 23.30 -18.58
CA PRO A 216 -16.29 22.77 -19.91
C PRO A 216 -15.93 23.92 -20.84
N ARG A 217 -14.64 24.03 -21.17
CA ARG A 217 -14.10 25.09 -22.02
C ARG A 217 -14.37 24.72 -23.47
N ARG A 218 -15.66 24.84 -23.79
CA ARG A 218 -16.39 24.98 -25.05
C ARG A 218 -15.77 24.38 -26.30
N GLU A 219 -16.61 23.58 -26.96
CA GLU A 219 -16.78 23.44 -28.42
C GLU A 219 -15.54 23.12 -29.27
N PRO A 220 -15.63 22.15 -30.21
CA PRO A 220 -14.54 21.88 -31.14
C PRO A 220 -14.37 23.09 -32.07
N GLN A 221 -13.35 23.92 -31.80
CA GLN A 221 -13.03 25.08 -32.64
C GLN A 221 -11.74 24.88 -33.44
N SER A 222 -11.79 25.45 -34.63
CA SER A 222 -10.85 25.30 -35.73
C SER A 222 -9.47 25.86 -35.43
N SER A 223 -8.47 25.29 -36.12
CA SER A 223 -7.13 25.83 -36.29
C SER A 223 -7.08 27.33 -36.58
N VAL A 224 -6.18 28.05 -35.89
CA VAL A 224 -5.09 28.90 -36.44
C VAL A 224 -4.54 29.83 -35.34
N ALA A 225 -3.24 30.15 -35.42
CA ALA A 225 -2.48 30.93 -34.45
C ALA A 225 -2.80 32.43 -34.41
N ALA A 226 -2.48 33.11 -33.30
CA ALA A 226 -1.66 34.33 -33.29
C ALA A 226 -1.25 34.83 -31.89
N LEU A 227 -0.01 35.31 -31.83
CA LEU A 227 0.68 36.24 -30.91
C LEU A 227 -0.15 37.15 -29.99
N THR A 228 0.33 37.36 -28.76
CA THR A 228 0.72 38.63 -28.06
C THR A 228 0.77 38.37 -26.53
N GLU A 229 1.46 39.09 -25.64
CA GLU A 229 2.59 40.05 -25.67
C GLU A 229 3.14 40.14 -24.22
N ASN A 230 4.37 40.64 -24.06
CA ASN A 230 5.01 41.04 -22.78
C ASN A 230 5.34 39.90 -21.79
N GLY A 231 6.64 39.57 -21.70
CA GLY A 231 7.16 38.53 -20.81
C GLY A 231 7.63 39.03 -19.43
N VAL A 232 8.02 38.05 -18.62
CA VAL A 232 8.79 38.15 -17.37
C VAL A 232 9.78 36.98 -17.46
N GLY A 233 11.07 37.07 -17.14
CA GLY A 233 11.81 38.00 -16.30
C GLY A 233 12.72 37.15 -15.43
N THR A 234 14.03 37.24 -15.61
CA THR A 234 15.00 36.23 -15.19
C THR A 234 15.19 36.12 -13.67
N CYS A 235 14.81 34.97 -13.12
CA CYS A 235 15.33 34.25 -11.93
C CYS A 235 14.88 32.78 -12.10
N GLY A 236 15.56 31.76 -11.58
CA GLY A 236 16.86 31.65 -10.88
C GLY A 236 17.24 30.15 -10.80
N ALA A 237 18.44 29.80 -10.32
CA ALA A 237 18.85 28.39 -10.20
C ALA A 237 18.80 27.87 -8.76
N ASP A 238 18.30 26.64 -8.59
CA ASP A 238 18.83 25.66 -7.64
C ASP A 238 18.89 24.27 -8.28
N ASP A 239 19.55 23.35 -7.57
CA ASP A 239 20.23 22.20 -8.12
C ASP A 239 19.79 20.91 -7.44
N ASN A 240 19.33 19.92 -8.23
CA ASN A 240 19.65 18.48 -8.13
C ASN A 240 18.71 17.60 -9.00
N GLN A 241 19.16 16.37 -9.27
CA GLN A 241 18.45 15.27 -9.96
C GLN A 241 18.37 15.35 -11.49
N GLY A 242 19.49 15.02 -12.13
CA GLY A 242 19.62 14.76 -13.56
C GLY A 242 20.38 13.45 -13.89
N GLN A 243 20.30 12.43 -13.04
CA GLN A 243 20.89 11.10 -13.30
C GLN A 243 19.80 10.05 -13.56
N ALA A 244 19.15 10.18 -14.72
CA ALA A 244 18.47 9.08 -15.40
C ALA A 244 18.77 9.22 -16.90
N GLY A 245 19.60 8.33 -17.44
CA GLY A 245 20.14 8.47 -18.79
C GLY A 245 19.10 8.32 -19.90
N HIS A 246 19.23 9.17 -20.91
CA HIS A 246 18.73 8.99 -22.29
C HIS A 246 17.23 9.19 -22.53
N LEU A 247 16.78 10.45 -22.44
CA LEU A 247 15.97 11.03 -23.52
C LEU A 247 16.93 11.75 -24.49
N ILE A 248 16.83 11.51 -25.79
CA ILE A 248 17.56 12.30 -26.80
C ILE A 248 16.57 13.24 -27.48
N ALA A 249 16.80 14.54 -27.28
CA ALA A 249 16.01 15.63 -27.84
C ALA A 249 16.72 16.23 -29.06
N PHE A 250 15.95 16.54 -30.11
CA PHE A 250 16.43 17.18 -31.34
C PHE A 250 15.63 18.45 -31.64
N GLY A 251 16.26 19.47 -32.23
CA GLY A 251 15.60 20.75 -32.54
C GLY A 251 16.48 21.98 -32.35
N GLY A 252 15.86 23.17 -32.39
CA GLY A 252 16.55 24.45 -32.14
C GLY A 252 17.59 24.84 -33.19
N GLY A 253 17.50 24.29 -34.41
CA GLY A 253 18.48 24.48 -35.47
C GLY A 253 19.78 23.69 -35.28
N ASN A 254 19.86 22.86 -34.23
CA ASN A 254 21.03 22.01 -34.03
C ASN A 254 21.01 20.81 -35.00
N THR A 255 22.11 20.65 -35.74
CA THR A 255 22.30 19.57 -36.73
C THR A 255 23.29 18.50 -36.24
N SER A 256 23.78 18.57 -35.00
CA SER A 256 24.72 17.61 -34.41
C SER A 256 24.70 17.59 -32.88
N GLY A 257 24.53 16.40 -32.28
CA GLY A 257 24.55 16.20 -30.82
C GLY A 257 23.23 16.48 -30.10
N SER A 258 23.13 16.10 -28.83
CA SER A 258 21.97 16.39 -27.98
C SER A 258 21.89 17.87 -27.59
N ILE A 259 20.69 18.32 -27.21
CA ILE A 259 20.47 19.64 -26.60
C ILE A 259 20.06 19.45 -25.13
N ASP A 260 20.92 19.90 -24.22
CA ASP A 260 20.71 19.82 -22.77
C ASP A 260 20.00 21.08 -22.22
N VAL A 261 19.73 22.08 -23.07
CA VAL A 261 19.01 23.32 -22.76
C VAL A 261 18.06 23.65 -23.92
N ALA A 262 16.80 23.99 -23.62
CA ALA A 262 15.80 24.32 -24.63
C ALA A 262 16.12 25.60 -25.41
N ALA A 263 15.86 25.61 -26.72
CA ALA A 263 16.14 26.75 -27.59
C ALA A 263 15.21 27.95 -27.32
N CYS A 264 15.77 29.15 -27.26
CA CYS A 264 15.00 30.39 -27.08
C CYS A 264 14.29 30.84 -28.38
N LEU A 265 13.10 31.43 -28.24
CA LEU A 265 12.33 32.02 -29.33
C LEU A 265 13.12 33.09 -30.10
N THR A 266 13.27 32.89 -31.41
CA THR A 266 13.84 33.90 -32.33
C THR A 266 12.77 34.87 -32.84
N ALA A 267 13.15 36.12 -33.08
CA ALA A 267 12.23 37.18 -33.48
C ALA A 267 12.10 37.34 -35.01
N LYS A 268 10.85 37.40 -35.50
CA LYS A 268 10.42 37.74 -36.87
C LYS A 268 11.20 37.06 -38.02
N GLY A 269 10.77 35.84 -38.36
CA GLY A 269 11.06 35.15 -39.61
C GLY A 269 9.91 34.21 -40.01
N GLN A 270 10.03 33.54 -41.15
CA GLN A 270 9.11 32.46 -41.53
C GLN A 270 9.37 31.25 -40.62
N ARG A 271 8.33 30.73 -39.94
CA ARG A 271 8.47 29.63 -38.98
C ARG A 271 8.96 28.36 -39.67
N GLN A 272 10.15 27.88 -39.29
CA GLN A 272 10.63 26.53 -39.57
C GLN A 272 10.61 25.75 -38.25
N ASP A 273 9.76 24.73 -38.13
CA ASP A 273 9.50 24.07 -36.84
C ASP A 273 10.76 23.38 -36.25
N PHE A 274 11.69 22.95 -37.11
CA PHE A 274 13.00 22.41 -36.71
C PHE A 274 13.88 23.40 -35.94
N ASP A 275 13.69 24.71 -36.14
CA ASP A 275 14.50 25.77 -35.52
C ASP A 275 13.94 26.26 -34.17
N VAL A 276 12.73 25.84 -33.78
CA VAL A 276 12.02 26.34 -32.59
C VAL A 276 11.37 25.28 -31.71
N GLU A 277 11.19 24.05 -32.18
CA GLU A 277 10.59 22.96 -31.39
C GLU A 277 11.63 21.91 -31.00
N THR A 278 11.41 21.25 -29.85
CA THR A 278 12.24 20.15 -29.35
C THR A 278 11.46 18.85 -29.42
N PHE A 279 11.94 17.90 -30.23
CA PHE A 279 11.27 16.64 -30.54
C PHE A 279 11.89 15.48 -29.78
N ALA A 280 11.05 14.68 -29.11
CA ALA A 280 11.32 13.29 -28.73
C ALA A 280 10.57 12.35 -29.69
N LEU A 281 10.97 11.08 -29.83
CA LEU A 281 10.34 10.14 -30.77
C LEU A 281 10.27 8.71 -30.20
N ALA A 282 9.08 8.11 -30.13
CA ALA A 282 8.84 6.75 -29.62
C ALA A 282 8.15 5.84 -30.66
N PHE A 283 8.58 4.57 -30.73
CA PHE A 283 8.15 3.59 -31.74
C PHE A 283 7.75 2.25 -31.12
N ALA A 284 6.84 1.52 -31.78
CA ALA A 284 6.45 0.16 -31.42
C ALA A 284 6.20 -0.71 -32.66
N GLU A 285 6.50 -2.01 -32.55
CA GLU A 285 6.25 -3.02 -33.59
C GLU A 285 4.79 -3.51 -33.55
N ASN A 286 4.04 -3.40 -34.65
CA ASN A 286 2.63 -3.80 -34.73
C ASN A 286 2.45 -5.30 -35.03
N SER A 287 1.20 -5.78 -35.12
CA SER A 287 0.85 -7.19 -35.38
C SER A 287 1.30 -7.77 -36.74
N ARG A 288 1.95 -6.97 -37.59
CA ARG A 288 2.45 -7.35 -38.92
C ARG A 288 3.98 -7.22 -39.05
N GLY A 289 4.68 -6.91 -37.96
CA GLY A 289 6.13 -6.66 -37.96
C GLY A 289 6.52 -5.25 -38.44
N GLU A 290 5.55 -4.34 -38.57
CA GLU A 290 5.81 -2.95 -38.98
C GLU A 290 6.10 -2.09 -37.75
N LEU A 291 7.20 -1.35 -37.76
CA LEU A 291 7.48 -0.31 -36.78
C LEU A 291 6.59 0.91 -37.05
N ARG A 292 5.92 1.42 -36.02
CA ARG A 292 5.07 2.61 -36.10
C ARG A 292 5.40 3.61 -35.00
N PHE A 293 5.42 4.88 -35.40
CA PHE A 293 5.50 6.03 -34.49
C PHE A 293 4.25 6.08 -33.61
N GLN A 294 4.41 6.27 -32.30
CA GLN A 294 3.28 6.39 -31.37
C GLN A 294 2.96 7.86 -31.03
N ASN A 295 1.70 8.23 -31.27
CA ASN A 295 0.99 9.37 -30.69
C ASN A 295 1.52 10.80 -30.94
N GLY A 296 2.48 11.04 -31.82
CA GLY A 296 2.91 12.42 -32.17
C GLY A 296 3.88 13.05 -31.16
N ASP A 297 3.64 12.85 -29.87
CA ASP A 297 4.32 13.57 -28.78
C ASP A 297 5.62 12.90 -28.30
N GLY A 298 5.95 11.70 -28.81
CA GLY A 298 7.26 11.04 -28.66
C GLY A 298 7.70 10.60 -27.25
N ASN A 299 7.02 11.01 -26.18
CA ASN A 299 7.46 10.82 -24.80
C ASN A 299 7.02 9.50 -24.14
N ILE A 300 6.22 8.67 -24.81
CA ILE A 300 5.50 7.55 -24.16
C ILE A 300 5.47 6.30 -25.05
N THR A 301 5.92 5.16 -24.50
CA THR A 301 5.86 3.86 -25.17
C THR A 301 4.61 3.04 -24.79
N GLY A 302 4.23 2.12 -25.67
CA GLY A 302 3.10 1.21 -25.48
C GLY A 302 3.39 0.05 -24.51
N PRO A 303 2.35 -0.71 -24.12
CA PRO A 303 2.53 -1.87 -23.23
C PRO A 303 3.21 -3.03 -23.96
N LEU A 304 4.13 -3.71 -23.27
CA LEU A 304 4.72 -4.98 -23.71
C LEU A 304 3.62 -6.04 -23.97
N SER A 305 3.57 -6.58 -25.18
CA SER A 305 2.67 -7.69 -25.58
C SER A 305 3.34 -9.05 -25.36
N THR A 306 2.57 -10.05 -24.93
CA THR A 306 3.12 -11.32 -24.41
C THR A 306 2.88 -12.53 -25.32
N GLY A 307 2.43 -12.32 -26.57
CA GLY A 307 2.33 -13.37 -27.58
C GLY A 307 3.71 -13.83 -28.05
N GLY A 308 4.13 -15.02 -27.63
CA GLY A 308 5.52 -15.47 -27.69
C GLY A 308 6.22 -15.35 -29.06
N GLY A 309 7.27 -14.53 -29.10
CA GLY A 309 8.49 -14.72 -29.91
C GLY A 309 8.39 -14.65 -31.44
N LYS A 310 7.19 -14.51 -32.01
CA LYS A 310 7.01 -14.34 -33.47
C LYS A 310 7.15 -12.86 -33.86
N PRO A 311 7.70 -12.55 -35.06
CA PRO A 311 7.67 -11.18 -35.59
C PRO A 311 6.24 -10.62 -35.57
N GLY A 312 6.11 -9.35 -35.20
CA GLY A 312 4.85 -8.64 -35.09
C GLY A 312 4.11 -8.81 -33.76
N GLN A 313 4.78 -8.58 -32.62
CA GLN A 313 4.21 -8.80 -31.28
C GLN A 313 4.49 -7.64 -30.30
N GLY A 314 4.16 -6.39 -30.65
CA GLY A 314 3.97 -5.31 -29.67
C GLY A 314 5.18 -4.99 -28.79
N MET A 315 6.38 -5.03 -29.37
CA MET A 315 7.63 -4.74 -28.66
C MET A 315 7.96 -3.24 -28.70
N PRO A 316 8.36 -2.62 -27.57
CA PRO A 316 8.88 -1.26 -27.54
C PRO A 316 10.27 -1.19 -28.18
N ALA A 317 10.55 -0.09 -28.88
CA ALA A 317 11.80 0.11 -29.59
C ALA A 317 12.26 1.58 -29.58
N ILE A 318 13.57 1.82 -29.66
CA ILE A 318 14.18 3.15 -29.64
C ILE A 318 15.08 3.37 -30.86
N ILE A 319 15.31 4.65 -31.21
CA ILE A 319 16.33 5.05 -32.19
C ILE A 319 17.73 5.01 -31.54
N SER A 320 18.73 4.52 -32.27
CA SER A 320 20.15 4.61 -31.90
C SER A 320 20.98 5.48 -32.87
N GLU A 321 22.13 5.94 -32.37
CA GLU A 321 23.04 6.93 -32.99
C GLU A 321 23.95 6.35 -34.11
N PRO A 322 24.72 7.19 -34.86
CA PRO A 322 25.05 6.93 -36.26
C PRO A 322 26.20 5.95 -36.51
N PHE A 323 26.24 5.41 -37.74
CA PHE A 323 27.29 4.51 -38.24
C PHE A 323 28.28 5.24 -39.16
N THR A 324 29.49 4.68 -39.31
CA THR A 324 30.54 5.27 -40.15
C THR A 324 30.54 4.65 -41.56
N ILE A 325 30.67 5.51 -42.57
CA ILE A 325 30.73 5.12 -43.98
C ILE A 325 32.09 5.53 -44.55
N ALA A 326 32.77 4.58 -45.20
CA ALA A 326 33.97 4.84 -45.98
C ALA A 326 33.68 4.59 -47.47
N ILE A 327 33.91 5.60 -48.31
CA ILE A 327 33.87 5.46 -49.77
C ILE A 327 35.31 5.31 -50.25
N ARG A 328 35.70 4.09 -50.67
CA ARG A 328 37.01 3.86 -51.29
C ARG A 328 36.87 3.94 -52.81
N GLY A 329 37.64 4.82 -53.44
CA GLY A 329 37.82 4.77 -54.89
C GLY A 329 38.77 3.65 -55.28
N ARG A 330 38.38 2.84 -56.27
CA ARG A 330 39.27 1.96 -57.03
C ARG A 330 39.25 2.41 -58.50
N ALA A 331 40.19 1.92 -59.31
CA ALA A 331 40.33 2.33 -60.71
C ALA A 331 39.08 2.07 -61.58
N GLU A 332 38.19 1.16 -61.15
CA GLU A 332 36.98 0.76 -61.87
C GLU A 332 35.68 1.27 -61.21
N GLY A 333 35.77 2.04 -60.11
CA GLY A 333 34.60 2.59 -59.42
C GLY A 333 34.78 2.75 -57.90
N SER A 334 33.79 3.37 -57.26
CA SER A 334 33.76 3.57 -55.81
C SER A 334 33.03 2.41 -55.10
N SER A 335 33.62 1.86 -54.04
CA SER A 335 32.98 0.87 -53.17
C SER A 335 32.65 1.49 -51.80
N VAL A 336 31.44 1.22 -51.29
CA VAL A 336 30.96 1.68 -49.98
C VAL A 336 31.21 0.59 -48.94
N GLU A 337 31.94 0.93 -47.87
CA GLU A 337 32.14 0.10 -46.69
C GLU A 337 31.43 0.74 -45.49
N VAL A 338 30.79 -0.07 -44.64
CA VAL A 338 29.98 0.36 -43.49
C VAL A 338 30.50 -0.35 -42.23
N SER A 339 30.80 0.42 -41.17
CA SER A 339 31.09 -0.14 -39.83
C SER A 339 30.12 0.38 -38.78
N ASN A 340 29.83 -0.46 -37.78
CA ASN A 340 28.89 -0.18 -36.69
C ASN A 340 29.48 -0.60 -35.31
N ASP A 341 30.80 -0.52 -35.17
CA ASP A 341 31.57 -0.89 -33.96
C ASP A 341 31.91 0.31 -33.05
N GLY A 342 31.40 1.50 -33.37
CA GLY A 342 31.68 2.73 -32.64
C GLY A 342 33.06 3.35 -32.93
N THR A 343 33.86 2.78 -33.83
CA THR A 343 35.17 3.32 -34.21
C THR A 343 35.11 4.14 -35.50
N SER A 344 35.91 5.21 -35.54
CA SER A 344 36.07 6.04 -36.74
C SER A 344 37.20 5.54 -37.61
N ASN A 345 37.00 5.55 -38.93
CA ASN A 345 38.06 5.23 -39.88
C ASN A 345 39.18 6.28 -39.83
N ALA A 346 40.44 5.83 -39.90
CA ALA A 346 41.59 6.72 -39.83
C ALA A 346 41.60 7.75 -40.99
N LEU A 347 41.86 9.01 -40.66
CA LEU A 347 42.05 10.10 -41.62
C LEU A 347 43.31 9.85 -42.46
N LEU A 348 43.13 9.51 -43.74
CA LEU A 348 44.23 9.38 -44.69
C LEU A 348 44.69 10.76 -45.22
N THR A 349 45.99 10.94 -45.38
CA THR A 349 46.58 12.22 -45.79
C THR A 349 46.27 12.55 -47.27
N PRO A 350 46.06 13.84 -47.65
CA PRO A 350 45.49 14.18 -48.96
C PRO A 350 46.39 13.93 -50.19
N ASN A 351 47.68 13.63 -50.01
CA ASN A 351 48.69 13.67 -51.08
C ASN A 351 49.35 12.30 -51.26
N GLY A 352 48.84 11.49 -52.19
CA GLY A 352 49.33 10.12 -52.40
C GLY A 352 48.96 9.41 -53.70
N GLY A 353 48.49 10.12 -54.74
CA GLY A 353 48.36 9.56 -56.10
C GLY A 353 47.02 8.89 -56.45
N ARG A 354 46.31 9.52 -57.41
CA ARG A 354 45.26 9.00 -58.31
C ARG A 354 44.22 7.98 -57.75
N ALA A 355 42.96 8.46 -57.78
CA ALA A 355 41.67 7.77 -57.61
C ALA A 355 41.09 7.75 -56.17
N GLY A 356 39.99 8.47 -55.99
CA GLY A 356 39.12 8.39 -54.81
C GLY A 356 39.48 9.37 -53.68
N MET A 357 38.68 10.42 -53.51
CA MET A 357 38.63 11.12 -52.23
C MET A 357 38.02 10.18 -51.19
N GLY A 358 38.81 9.75 -50.21
CA GLY A 358 38.32 9.03 -49.04
C GLY A 358 37.56 9.97 -48.11
N VAL A 359 36.36 10.40 -48.50
CA VAL A 359 35.49 11.20 -47.64
C VAL A 359 34.90 10.27 -46.59
N GLY A 360 35.35 10.42 -45.34
CA GLY A 360 34.65 9.82 -44.21
C GLY A 360 33.29 10.51 -44.07
N ALA A 361 32.21 9.73 -44.17
CA ALA A 361 30.86 10.23 -44.04
C ALA A 361 30.19 9.61 -42.81
N ILE A 362 29.50 10.45 -42.04
CA ILE A 362 28.63 10.00 -40.94
C ILE A 362 27.24 9.72 -41.55
N GLY A 363 26.83 8.46 -41.51
CA GLY A 363 25.52 8.02 -41.99
C GLY A 363 24.45 8.21 -40.91
N TRP A 364 23.61 9.24 -41.05
CA TRP A 364 22.40 9.39 -40.24
C TRP A 364 21.31 8.42 -40.71
N GLY A 365 21.46 7.14 -40.42
CA GLY A 365 20.38 6.16 -40.57
C GLY A 365 19.64 5.97 -39.26
N MET A 366 18.31 6.14 -39.26
CA MET A 366 17.46 5.73 -38.15
C MET A 366 17.54 4.20 -37.99
N GLN A 367 18.36 3.72 -37.05
CA GLN A 367 18.32 2.33 -36.62
C GLN A 367 17.36 2.21 -35.44
N VAL A 368 16.39 1.30 -35.55
CA VAL A 368 15.42 1.04 -34.50
C VAL A 368 15.77 -0.29 -33.83
N ARG A 369 16.19 -0.23 -32.56
CA ARG A 369 16.51 -1.43 -31.75
C ARG A 369 15.40 -1.76 -30.77
N ARG A 370 15.26 -3.05 -30.46
CA ARG A 370 14.44 -3.51 -29.32
C ARG A 370 14.99 -2.94 -28.01
N LEU A 371 14.10 -2.72 -27.04
CA LEU A 371 14.54 -2.59 -25.66
C LEU A 371 15.19 -3.90 -25.19
N THR A 372 16.23 -3.76 -24.38
CA THR A 372 16.89 -4.83 -23.63
C THR A 372 16.00 -5.34 -22.49
N PRO A 373 16.31 -6.49 -21.86
CA PRO A 373 15.53 -6.97 -20.71
C PRO A 373 15.56 -5.98 -19.54
N VAL A 374 16.72 -5.35 -19.28
CA VAL A 374 16.90 -4.36 -18.20
C VAL A 374 16.06 -3.10 -18.43
N GLU A 375 16.00 -2.60 -19.67
CA GLU A 375 15.07 -1.51 -20.01
C GLU A 375 13.60 -1.92 -19.81
N CYS A 376 13.25 -3.19 -20.05
CA CYS A 376 11.90 -3.70 -19.80
C CYS A 376 11.60 -3.90 -18.30
N GLU A 377 12.59 -4.35 -17.50
CA GLU A 377 12.51 -4.45 -16.04
C GLU A 377 12.22 -3.06 -15.43
N ARG A 378 13.01 -2.05 -15.82
CA ARG A 378 12.81 -0.63 -15.44
C ARG A 378 11.44 -0.08 -15.84
N LEU A 379 10.94 -0.39 -17.04
CA LEU A 379 9.59 0.05 -17.47
C LEU A 379 8.44 -0.58 -16.67
N GLN A 380 8.69 -1.68 -15.95
CA GLN A 380 7.76 -2.28 -14.99
C GLN A 380 8.11 -1.92 -13.53
N GLY A 381 9.18 -1.18 -13.29
CA GLY A 381 9.67 -0.76 -11.98
C GLY A 381 10.39 -1.86 -11.18
N PHE A 382 10.87 -2.91 -11.83
CA PHE A 382 11.77 -3.88 -11.22
C PHE A 382 13.20 -3.33 -11.08
N PRO A 383 14.00 -3.83 -10.13
CA PRO A 383 15.45 -3.64 -10.12
C PRO A 383 16.09 -4.12 -11.43
N ASP A 384 17.23 -3.54 -11.77
CA ASP A 384 18.05 -4.02 -12.87
C ASP A 384 18.47 -5.48 -12.65
N ASP A 385 18.38 -6.27 -13.71
CA ASP A 385 18.78 -7.68 -13.74
C ASP A 385 17.98 -8.61 -12.81
N HIS A 386 16.78 -8.17 -12.38
CA HIS A 386 15.83 -8.99 -11.60
C HIS A 386 15.48 -10.34 -12.26
N THR A 387 15.56 -10.44 -13.60
CA THR A 387 15.35 -11.71 -14.32
C THR A 387 16.63 -12.34 -14.90
N LEU A 388 17.82 -11.80 -14.61
CA LEU A 388 19.11 -12.35 -15.02
C LEU A 388 19.56 -13.48 -14.07
N ILE A 389 18.95 -14.65 -14.21
CA ILE A 389 19.21 -15.82 -13.36
C ILE A 389 19.89 -16.96 -14.12
N SER A 390 20.64 -17.80 -13.43
CA SER A 390 21.12 -19.07 -14.00
C SER A 390 19.94 -19.95 -14.41
N TRP A 391 19.87 -20.37 -15.67
CA TRP A 391 18.68 -21.03 -16.23
C TRP A 391 19.03 -22.23 -17.12
N ARG A 392 18.42 -23.39 -16.84
CA ARG A 392 18.61 -24.66 -17.60
C ARG A 392 20.08 -25.03 -17.83
N GLY A 393 20.90 -24.93 -16.78
CA GLY A 393 22.33 -25.28 -16.82
C GLY A 393 23.23 -24.24 -17.48
N LYS A 394 22.69 -23.07 -17.83
CA LYS A 394 23.47 -21.88 -18.19
C LYS A 394 23.70 -20.99 -16.98
N ASP A 395 24.81 -20.28 -16.98
CA ASP A 395 25.09 -19.22 -16.02
C ASP A 395 24.11 -18.04 -16.22
N ALA A 396 23.99 -17.16 -15.22
CA ALA A 396 23.19 -15.95 -15.30
C ALA A 396 23.58 -15.05 -16.49
N THR A 397 24.88 -14.94 -16.79
CA THR A 397 25.39 -14.17 -17.94
C THR A 397 24.92 -14.69 -19.31
N ASP A 398 24.56 -15.98 -19.38
CA ASP A 398 24.03 -16.66 -20.57
C ASP A 398 22.50 -16.85 -20.53
N CYS A 399 21.81 -16.20 -19.59
CA CYS A 399 20.37 -16.29 -19.42
C CYS A 399 19.63 -15.79 -20.69
N PRO A 400 18.77 -16.61 -21.31
CA PRO A 400 18.11 -16.24 -22.55
C PRO A 400 17.06 -15.14 -22.34
N ASP A 401 17.17 -14.07 -23.13
CA ASP A 401 16.26 -12.93 -23.22
C ASP A 401 14.77 -13.29 -23.41
N GLY A 402 14.45 -14.32 -24.21
CA GLY A 402 13.07 -14.65 -24.56
C GLY A 402 12.17 -14.94 -23.34
N PRO A 403 12.57 -15.87 -22.45
CA PRO A 403 11.93 -16.06 -21.15
C PRO A 403 11.88 -14.80 -20.27
N ARG A 404 12.95 -13.99 -20.22
CA ARG A 404 12.96 -12.70 -19.49
C ARG A 404 11.84 -11.78 -19.97
N TYR A 405 11.77 -11.46 -21.26
CA TYR A 405 10.72 -10.59 -21.82
C TYR A 405 9.31 -11.12 -21.56
N ARG A 406 9.07 -12.44 -21.71
CA ARG A 406 7.74 -13.04 -21.45
C ARG A 406 7.34 -12.86 -19.99
N ALA A 407 8.26 -13.09 -19.06
CA ALA A 407 8.03 -12.95 -17.63
C ALA A 407 7.77 -11.49 -17.25
N ILE A 408 8.62 -10.56 -17.69
CA ILE A 408 8.47 -9.12 -17.47
C ILE A 408 7.15 -8.59 -18.04
N GLY A 409 6.77 -8.99 -19.26
CA GLY A 409 5.54 -8.55 -19.92
C GLY A 409 4.27 -9.06 -19.24
N ASN A 410 4.29 -10.30 -18.72
CA ASN A 410 3.19 -10.88 -17.93
C ASN A 410 3.08 -10.28 -16.52
N SER A 411 4.17 -9.73 -15.97
CA SER A 411 4.21 -9.18 -14.61
C SER A 411 3.38 -7.90 -14.42
N MET A 412 3.12 -7.54 -13.17
CA MET A 412 2.48 -6.28 -12.79
C MET A 412 3.52 -5.15 -12.70
N ALA A 413 3.09 -3.90 -12.77
CA ALA A 413 3.97 -2.76 -12.56
C ALA A 413 4.20 -2.57 -11.05
N VAL A 414 5.45 -2.75 -10.58
CA VAL A 414 5.86 -2.67 -9.18
C VAL A 414 5.39 -1.38 -8.49
N PRO A 415 5.46 -0.18 -9.10
CA PRO A 415 5.03 1.04 -8.41
C PRO A 415 3.52 1.14 -8.21
N VAL A 416 2.72 0.52 -9.09
CA VAL A 416 1.26 0.43 -8.91
C VAL A 416 0.94 -0.52 -7.76
N MET A 417 1.65 -1.65 -7.66
CA MET A 417 1.53 -2.56 -6.53
C MET A 417 1.96 -1.89 -5.22
N ARG A 418 3.02 -1.08 -5.23
CA ARG A 418 3.48 -0.32 -4.06
C ARG A 418 2.42 0.67 -3.61
N TRP A 419 1.87 1.48 -4.53
CA TRP A 419 0.79 2.42 -4.23
C TRP A 419 -0.44 1.71 -3.64
N ILE A 420 -0.86 0.57 -4.20
CA ILE A 420 -1.95 -0.24 -3.63
C ILE A 420 -1.59 -0.72 -2.21
N GLY A 421 -0.37 -1.19 -1.98
CA GLY A 421 0.11 -1.63 -0.67
C GLY A 421 0.12 -0.52 0.38
N GLU A 422 0.67 0.65 0.04
CA GLU A 422 0.68 1.84 0.90
C GLU A 422 -0.75 2.29 1.26
N ARG A 423 -1.66 2.27 0.27
CA ARG A 423 -3.06 2.64 0.45
C ARG A 423 -3.83 1.60 1.27
N ILE A 424 -3.50 0.31 1.14
CA ILE A 424 -3.97 -0.74 2.06
C ILE A 424 -3.44 -0.50 3.48
N ALA A 425 -2.15 -0.18 3.65
CA ALA A 425 -1.54 0.09 4.94
C ALA A 425 -2.21 1.28 5.66
N ALA A 426 -2.56 2.32 4.91
CA ALA A 426 -3.26 3.51 5.41
C ALA A 426 -4.77 3.29 5.65
N ALA A 427 -5.43 2.48 4.82
CA ALA A 427 -6.87 2.17 4.96
C ALA A 427 -7.17 1.06 5.97
N LEU A 428 -6.15 0.32 6.43
CA LEU A 428 -6.30 -0.60 7.54
C LEU A 428 -6.75 0.15 8.79
N PRO A 429 -7.75 -0.36 9.53
CA PRO A 429 -8.04 0.15 10.86
C PRO A 429 -6.74 0.18 11.64
N ILE A 430 -6.43 1.31 12.27
CA ILE A 430 -5.27 1.41 13.15
C ILE A 430 -5.55 0.48 14.32
N VAL A 431 -5.11 -0.78 14.20
CA VAL A 431 -4.77 -1.63 15.32
C VAL A 431 -3.59 -0.94 15.97
N LYS A 432 -3.89 0.10 16.78
CA LYS A 432 -2.96 0.59 17.79
C LYS A 432 -2.62 -0.67 18.56
N THR A 433 -1.39 -1.13 18.40
CA THR A 433 -0.87 -2.32 19.07
C THR A 433 -1.28 -2.20 20.51
N ILE A 434 -1.97 -3.24 20.98
CA ILE A 434 -2.48 -3.32 22.34
C ILE A 434 -1.27 -3.36 23.25
N GLY A 435 -0.86 -2.17 23.69
CA GLY A 435 -0.01 -1.97 24.84
C GLY A 435 1.43 -1.49 24.67
N ASP A 436 1.70 -0.48 23.83
CA ASP A 436 2.90 0.36 24.06
C ASP A 436 2.62 1.87 24.04
N TYR A 437 2.54 2.45 25.25
CA TYR A 437 2.66 3.88 25.49
C TYR A 437 4.13 4.32 25.30
N GLY A 438 4.60 4.33 24.04
CA GLY A 438 5.97 4.72 23.70
C GLY A 438 6.29 6.13 24.18
N GLY A 439 7.25 6.26 25.10
CA GLY A 439 7.66 7.55 25.70
C GLY A 439 7.85 7.57 27.22
N SER A 440 7.59 6.46 27.92
CA SER A 440 7.99 6.32 29.33
C SER A 440 9.44 5.83 29.43
N THR A 441 10.27 6.50 30.23
CA THR A 441 11.60 6.03 30.65
C THR A 441 11.56 5.16 31.91
N THR A 442 10.36 4.84 32.42
CA THR A 442 10.19 3.97 33.59
C THR A 442 10.49 2.51 33.19
N PRO A 443 11.26 1.76 33.99
CA PRO A 443 11.51 0.34 33.73
C PRO A 443 10.21 -0.47 33.56
N PRO A 444 10.15 -1.44 32.63
CA PRO A 444 8.94 -2.22 32.36
C PRO A 444 8.28 -2.83 33.59
N GLU A 445 9.09 -3.37 34.51
CA GLU A 445 8.68 -4.00 35.77
C GLU A 445 7.98 -3.08 36.77
N HIS A 446 8.05 -1.76 36.57
CA HIS A 446 7.39 -0.77 37.42
C HIS A 446 6.29 0.01 36.68
N ARG A 447 6.21 -0.13 35.35
CA ARG A 447 5.39 0.69 34.44
C ARG A 447 3.89 0.67 34.73
N ASP A 448 3.40 -0.39 35.36
CA ASP A 448 1.98 -0.61 35.68
C ASP A 448 1.66 -0.57 37.18
N SER A 449 2.69 -0.42 38.02
CA SER A 449 2.58 -0.45 39.48
C SER A 449 2.14 0.88 40.12
N TRP A 450 1.76 1.88 39.32
CA TRP A 450 1.47 3.24 39.80
C TRP A 450 0.39 3.28 40.87
N GLN A 451 0.66 3.90 42.01
CA GLN A 451 -0.37 4.22 42.99
C GLN A 451 -0.96 5.62 42.69
N THR A 452 -2.28 5.72 42.77
CA THR A 452 -3.00 7.00 42.68
C THR A 452 -2.68 7.87 43.91
N PRO A 453 -2.47 9.19 43.78
CA PRO A 453 -2.26 10.07 44.93
C PRO A 453 -3.40 9.93 45.97
N PRO A 454 -3.10 9.67 47.26
CA PRO A 454 -4.11 9.42 48.28
C PRO A 454 -5.16 10.54 48.40
N GLU A 455 -4.79 11.80 48.14
CA GLU A 455 -5.74 12.91 48.18
C GLU A 455 -6.76 12.86 47.03
N ILE A 456 -6.30 12.54 45.82
CA ILE A 456 -7.19 12.36 44.65
C ILE A 456 -8.15 11.20 44.91
N PHE A 457 -7.62 10.08 45.40
CA PHE A 457 -8.45 8.91 45.73
C PHE A 457 -9.46 9.24 46.84
N ALA A 458 -9.04 9.88 47.94
CA ALA A 458 -9.93 10.24 49.04
C ALA A 458 -11.07 11.17 48.61
N ALA A 459 -10.78 12.16 47.75
CA ALA A 459 -11.79 13.05 47.19
C ALA A 459 -12.80 12.29 46.32
N LEU A 460 -12.35 11.40 45.42
CA LEU A 460 -13.25 10.62 44.57
C LEU A 460 -14.03 9.56 45.35
N ASN A 461 -13.42 8.94 46.36
CA ASN A 461 -14.06 7.94 47.21
C ASN A 461 -15.19 8.54 48.08
N ARG A 462 -15.10 9.83 48.44
CA ARG A 462 -16.21 10.55 49.09
C ARG A 462 -17.46 10.59 48.20
N ASP A 463 -17.28 10.84 46.92
CA ASP A 463 -18.37 11.04 45.96
C ASP A 463 -18.97 9.71 45.49
N PHE A 464 -18.11 8.74 45.15
CA PHE A 464 -18.52 7.46 44.55
C PHE A 464 -18.64 6.29 45.53
N ARG A 465 -18.06 6.39 46.74
CA ARG A 465 -18.05 5.36 47.80
C ARG A 465 -17.61 3.99 47.26
N PHE A 466 -16.33 3.89 46.93
CA PHE A 466 -15.79 2.73 46.25
C PHE A 466 -15.86 1.46 47.11
N VAL A 467 -16.33 0.37 46.50
CA VAL A 467 -16.52 -0.94 47.16
C VAL A 467 -15.32 -1.86 47.01
N ALA A 468 -14.48 -1.65 45.98
CA ALA A 468 -13.24 -2.38 45.75
C ALA A 468 -12.26 -1.58 44.90
N ASP A 469 -10.96 -1.89 45.05
CA ASP A 469 -9.89 -1.44 44.17
C ASP A 469 -9.54 -2.58 43.20
N VAL A 470 -9.96 -2.46 41.94
CA VAL A 470 -9.96 -3.61 41.02
C VAL A 470 -8.70 -3.74 40.17
N ALA A 471 -7.79 -2.77 40.25
CA ALA A 471 -6.54 -2.74 39.50
C ALA A 471 -5.37 -2.39 40.43
N ALA A 472 -5.07 -3.28 41.36
CA ALA A 472 -4.09 -3.05 42.42
C ALA A 472 -3.23 -4.29 42.73
N SER A 473 -2.16 -4.07 43.48
CA SER A 473 -1.34 -5.08 44.14
C SER A 473 -1.39 -4.89 45.65
N ALA A 474 -0.83 -5.85 46.39
CA ALA A 474 -0.67 -5.76 47.84
C ALA A 474 0.21 -4.59 48.32
N GLN A 475 0.88 -3.87 47.41
CA GLN A 475 1.74 -2.72 47.71
C GLN A 475 1.12 -1.37 47.32
N ASN A 476 0.11 -1.34 46.43
CA ASN A 476 -0.46 -0.08 45.94
C ASN A 476 -1.98 0.08 46.15
N HIS A 477 -2.68 -0.94 46.64
CA HIS A 477 -4.13 -0.89 46.91
C HIS A 477 -4.53 0.28 47.83
N LEU A 478 -5.70 0.86 47.55
CA LEU A 478 -6.26 1.99 48.31
C LEU A 478 -7.54 1.62 49.08
N LEU A 479 -8.00 0.37 48.96
CA LEU A 479 -9.15 -0.20 49.67
C LEU A 479 -8.79 -1.55 50.31
N PRO A 480 -9.49 -1.95 51.39
CA PRO A 480 -9.28 -3.27 52.02
C PRO A 480 -9.80 -4.43 51.16
N VAL A 481 -10.75 -4.16 50.25
CA VAL A 481 -11.20 -5.11 49.23
C VAL A 481 -10.52 -4.74 47.92
N TYR A 482 -9.69 -5.63 47.40
CA TYR A 482 -9.00 -5.47 46.13
C TYR A 482 -8.75 -6.83 45.47
N PHE A 483 -8.53 -6.82 44.15
CA PHE A 483 -8.07 -8.00 43.42
C PHE A 483 -6.56 -7.97 43.29
N THR A 484 -5.88 -9.08 43.54
CA THR A 484 -4.44 -9.22 43.32
C THR A 484 -4.12 -9.58 41.87
N GLU A 485 -2.84 -9.50 41.48
CA GLU A 485 -2.34 -10.06 40.21
C GLU A 485 -2.67 -11.56 40.03
N GLN A 486 -2.84 -12.31 41.14
CA GLN A 486 -3.20 -13.73 41.13
C GLN A 486 -4.72 -13.97 41.02
N ASP A 487 -5.55 -13.00 41.43
CA ASP A 487 -7.01 -13.06 41.24
C ASP A 487 -7.40 -12.86 39.77
N ASP A 488 -6.58 -12.15 38.98
CA ASP A 488 -6.89 -11.65 37.63
C ASP A 488 -8.28 -11.00 37.55
N ALA A 489 -8.36 -9.72 37.94
CA ALA A 489 -9.61 -8.97 37.93
C ALA A 489 -10.34 -8.96 36.57
N LEU A 490 -9.65 -9.15 35.43
CA LEU A 490 -10.30 -9.20 34.13
C LEU A 490 -11.10 -10.51 33.95
N ALA A 491 -10.63 -11.62 34.53
CA ALA A 491 -11.31 -12.91 34.53
C ALA A 491 -12.43 -13.04 35.59
N GLN A 492 -12.41 -12.23 36.65
CA GLN A 492 -13.40 -12.31 37.74
C GLN A 492 -14.76 -11.70 37.37
N ASP A 493 -15.86 -12.31 37.82
CA ASP A 493 -17.19 -11.69 37.81
C ASP A 493 -17.33 -10.71 38.99
N TRP A 494 -17.35 -9.40 38.73
CA TRP A 494 -17.35 -8.40 39.80
C TRP A 494 -18.72 -8.32 40.46
N ALA A 495 -19.79 -8.38 39.68
CA ALA A 495 -21.17 -8.38 40.20
C ALA A 495 -21.50 -9.56 41.13
N GLY A 496 -20.89 -10.73 40.91
CA GLY A 496 -20.99 -11.88 41.81
C GLY A 496 -20.11 -11.82 43.05
N ARG A 497 -19.04 -11.01 43.06
CA ARG A 497 -18.06 -10.91 44.18
C ARG A 497 -18.16 -9.64 45.01
N LEU A 498 -18.71 -8.54 44.48
CA LEU A 498 -18.74 -7.22 45.11
C LEU A 498 -20.17 -6.77 45.42
N PRO A 499 -20.39 -5.98 46.49
CA PRO A 499 -21.69 -5.35 46.72
C PRO A 499 -21.97 -4.30 45.64
N ILE A 500 -23.26 -4.06 45.36
CA ILE A 500 -23.72 -3.04 44.41
C ILE A 500 -23.15 -1.67 44.80
N GLY A 501 -22.41 -1.05 43.88
CA GLY A 501 -21.65 0.18 44.13
C GLY A 501 -20.66 0.48 42.99
N PHE A 502 -19.60 1.25 43.28
CA PHE A 502 -18.57 1.60 42.31
C PHE A 502 -17.22 0.92 42.63
N ALA A 503 -16.58 0.35 41.62
CA ALA A 503 -15.17 -0.03 41.66
C ALA A 503 -14.26 1.18 41.37
N TRP A 504 -13.12 1.27 42.07
CA TRP A 504 -12.00 2.13 41.68
C TRP A 504 -11.05 1.36 40.77
N CYS A 505 -10.64 1.96 39.65
CA CYS A 505 -9.73 1.34 38.70
C CYS A 505 -8.62 2.32 38.29
N ASN A 506 -7.37 2.02 38.67
CA ASN A 506 -6.18 2.67 38.14
C ASN A 506 -5.40 1.63 37.31
N PRO A 507 -5.82 1.36 36.07
CA PRO A 507 -5.37 0.19 35.31
C PRO A 507 -3.89 0.26 34.94
N PRO A 508 -3.24 -0.89 34.68
CA PRO A 508 -2.02 -0.97 33.89
C PRO A 508 -2.06 -0.02 32.69
N TYR A 509 -1.12 0.93 32.64
CA TYR A 509 -1.01 1.90 31.55
C TYR A 509 -0.24 1.33 30.35
N SER A 510 0.37 0.14 30.49
CA SER A 510 0.71 -0.72 29.36
C SER A 510 -0.55 -1.02 28.55
N ASP A 511 -1.58 -1.67 29.09
CA ASP A 511 -2.82 -1.96 28.37
C ASP A 511 -4.12 -1.65 29.12
N ILE A 512 -4.72 -0.51 28.73
CA ILE A 512 -6.00 0.01 29.26
C ILE A 512 -7.22 -0.66 28.58
N SER A 513 -7.05 -1.28 27.41
CA SER A 513 -8.17 -1.67 26.53
C SER A 513 -9.07 -2.78 27.11
N PRO A 514 -8.54 -3.84 27.76
CA PRO A 514 -9.34 -4.86 28.44
C PRO A 514 -10.15 -4.28 29.60
N TRP A 515 -9.55 -3.36 30.38
CA TRP A 515 -10.21 -2.72 31.52
C TRP A 515 -11.42 -1.89 31.10
N VAL A 516 -11.31 -1.15 29.98
CA VAL A 516 -12.46 -0.41 29.39
C VAL A 516 -13.60 -1.35 29.01
N LYS A 517 -13.29 -2.50 28.39
CA LYS A 517 -14.30 -3.53 28.07
C LYS A 517 -14.93 -4.13 29.32
N LYS A 518 -14.11 -4.43 30.34
CA LYS A 518 -14.53 -5.03 31.60
C LYS A 518 -15.45 -4.10 32.39
N ALA A 519 -15.09 -2.83 32.54
CA ALA A 519 -15.93 -1.81 33.15
C ALA A 519 -17.30 -1.67 32.45
N ALA A 520 -17.31 -1.68 31.11
CA ALA A 520 -18.54 -1.65 30.31
C ALA A 520 -19.38 -2.95 30.39
N GLU A 521 -18.79 -4.08 30.80
CA GLU A 521 -19.49 -5.33 31.07
C GLU A 521 -20.11 -5.34 32.47
N GLU A 522 -19.32 -5.07 33.50
CA GLU A 522 -19.75 -5.11 34.90
C GLU A 522 -20.77 -4.00 35.21
N CYS A 523 -20.71 -2.86 34.51
CA CYS A 523 -21.76 -1.83 34.57
C CYS A 523 -23.13 -2.35 34.12
N ARG A 524 -23.19 -3.26 33.13
CA ARG A 524 -24.46 -3.89 32.72
C ARG A 524 -24.97 -4.92 33.72
N LYS A 525 -24.11 -5.37 34.65
CA LYS A 525 -24.45 -6.25 35.78
C LYS A 525 -24.73 -5.49 37.08
N GLY A 526 -24.63 -4.15 37.09
CA GLY A 526 -24.94 -3.30 38.24
C GLY A 526 -23.73 -2.84 39.07
N ILE A 527 -22.49 -3.10 38.65
CA ILE A 527 -21.27 -2.59 39.28
C ILE A 527 -20.72 -1.41 38.47
N GLY A 528 -20.76 -0.22 39.05
CA GLY A 528 -20.16 0.96 38.45
C GLY A 528 -18.63 0.91 38.48
N THR A 529 -17.98 1.75 37.67
CA THR A 529 -16.53 1.87 37.67
C THR A 529 -16.13 3.32 37.47
N VAL A 530 -15.16 3.80 38.25
CA VAL A 530 -14.44 5.05 37.98
C VAL A 530 -13.00 4.69 37.67
N MET A 531 -12.57 4.99 36.45
CA MET A 531 -11.28 4.62 35.92
C MET A 531 -10.41 5.84 35.66
N LEU A 532 -9.21 5.88 36.24
CA LEU A 532 -8.23 6.94 36.01
C LEU A 532 -7.33 6.58 34.83
N VAL A 533 -7.27 7.45 33.82
CA VAL A 533 -6.49 7.21 32.59
C VAL A 533 -5.78 8.49 32.11
N PRO A 534 -4.76 8.39 31.23
CA PRO A 534 -4.18 9.56 30.57
C PRO A 534 -5.24 10.34 29.77
N ALA A 535 -5.13 11.67 29.74
CA ALA A 535 -6.01 12.53 28.95
C ALA A 535 -5.65 12.50 27.44
N ASP A 536 -5.74 11.33 26.82
CA ASP A 536 -5.43 11.09 25.41
C ASP A 536 -6.69 10.68 24.67
N THR A 537 -7.17 11.53 23.75
CA THR A 537 -8.38 11.26 22.97
C THR A 537 -8.09 10.62 21.61
N SER A 538 -6.81 10.41 21.27
CA SER A 538 -6.38 9.88 19.96
C SER A 538 -6.36 8.34 19.89
N VAL A 539 -6.62 7.66 21.00
CA VAL A 539 -6.32 6.23 21.24
C VAL A 539 -7.55 5.35 21.18
N GLY A 540 -7.36 4.09 20.74
CA GLY A 540 -8.47 3.15 20.50
C GLY A 540 -9.31 2.86 21.75
N TRP A 541 -8.67 2.75 22.93
CA TRP A 541 -9.40 2.57 24.19
C TRP A 541 -10.30 3.76 24.52
N PHE A 542 -9.95 4.99 24.12
CA PHE A 542 -10.78 6.17 24.35
C PHE A 542 -12.03 6.15 23.46
N SER A 543 -11.91 5.69 22.21
CA SER A 543 -13.05 5.46 21.32
C SER A 543 -14.01 4.41 21.90
N LEU A 544 -13.48 3.27 22.39
CA LEU A 544 -14.26 2.24 23.08
C LEU A 544 -14.94 2.76 24.36
N ALA A 545 -14.23 3.55 25.15
CA ALA A 545 -14.76 4.16 26.36
C ALA A 545 -15.89 5.14 26.02
N ARG A 546 -15.67 6.05 25.06
CA ARG A 546 -16.66 7.07 24.69
C ARG A 546 -17.97 6.48 24.15
N GLY A 547 -17.93 5.27 23.58
CA GLY A 547 -19.12 4.52 23.16
C GLY A 547 -19.84 3.74 24.27
N SER A 548 -19.31 3.70 25.51
CA SER A 548 -19.84 2.86 26.60
C SER A 548 -19.93 3.52 27.98
N CYS A 549 -19.14 4.56 28.27
CA CYS A 549 -19.16 5.26 29.55
C CYS A 549 -20.33 6.24 29.67
N THR A 550 -20.84 6.43 30.89
CA THR A 550 -21.88 7.44 31.17
C THR A 550 -21.29 8.85 31.18
N GLU A 551 -20.08 9.02 31.72
CA GLU A 551 -19.40 10.32 31.80
C GLU A 551 -17.88 10.20 31.53
N VAL A 552 -17.33 11.17 30.80
CA VAL A 552 -15.88 11.46 30.72
C VAL A 552 -15.61 12.76 31.48
N ARG A 553 -14.77 12.73 32.52
CA ARG A 553 -14.44 13.92 33.32
C ARG A 553 -12.95 14.26 33.21
N PHE A 554 -12.63 15.34 32.50
CA PHE A 554 -11.25 15.80 32.33
C PHE A 554 -10.72 16.43 33.63
N ILE A 555 -9.52 16.04 34.06
CA ILE A 555 -8.84 16.68 35.20
C ILE A 555 -8.05 17.89 34.68
N ILE A 556 -8.45 19.08 35.11
CA ILE A 556 -7.87 20.37 34.72
C ILE A 556 -7.03 20.96 35.88
N ASP A 557 -6.45 22.14 35.67
CA ASP A 557 -5.59 22.86 36.63
C ASP A 557 -4.31 22.10 37.02
N GLY A 558 -3.76 21.34 36.07
CA GLY A 558 -2.42 20.76 36.16
C GLY A 558 -2.42 19.22 36.23
N ARG A 559 -1.21 18.65 36.37
CA ARG A 559 -0.98 17.20 36.24
C ARG A 559 -0.94 16.49 37.59
N LEU A 560 -1.27 15.19 37.58
CA LEU A 560 -1.15 14.30 38.74
C LEU A 560 0.29 13.77 38.86
N SER A 561 0.81 13.77 40.09
CA SER A 561 2.11 13.18 40.42
C SER A 561 1.88 11.80 41.06
N PHE A 562 1.78 10.77 40.23
CA PHE A 562 1.60 9.38 40.69
C PHE A 562 2.73 8.93 41.61
N ILE A 563 2.40 8.03 42.54
CA ILE A 563 3.35 7.45 43.50
C ILE A 563 3.87 6.13 42.94
N ARG A 564 5.18 5.92 43.02
CA ARG A 564 5.81 4.64 42.72
C ARG A 564 5.58 3.64 43.86
N ALA A 565 5.03 2.45 43.57
CA ALA A 565 4.77 1.43 44.59
C ALA A 565 6.05 0.90 45.28
N ASP A 566 7.18 0.86 44.58
CA ASP A 566 8.45 0.34 45.11
C ASP A 566 9.18 1.31 46.05
N THR A 567 8.99 2.62 45.86
CA THR A 567 9.72 3.68 46.59
C THR A 567 8.82 4.56 47.46
N GLY A 568 7.50 4.47 47.33
CA GLY A 568 6.53 5.29 48.05
C GLY A 568 6.61 6.79 47.72
N LYS A 569 7.32 7.18 46.66
CA LYS A 569 7.61 8.59 46.33
C LYS A 569 6.80 9.06 45.10
N PRO A 570 6.30 10.32 45.11
CA PRO A 570 5.73 10.94 43.92
C PRO A 570 6.76 11.10 42.81
N VAL A 571 6.36 10.92 41.56
CA VAL A 571 7.21 11.15 40.38
C VAL A 571 7.09 12.59 39.89
N ASN A 572 8.24 13.26 39.76
CA ASN A 572 8.38 14.54 39.08
C ASN A 572 8.43 14.31 37.56
N GLY A 573 7.72 15.14 36.79
CA GLY A 573 7.81 15.14 35.32
C GLY A 573 6.79 14.28 34.57
N ASN A 574 5.62 13.96 35.16
CA ASN A 574 4.50 13.42 34.36
C ASN A 574 4.19 14.38 33.20
N ASN A 575 4.21 13.87 31.96
CA ASN A 575 4.10 14.66 30.75
C ASN A 575 2.68 14.78 30.15
N LYS A 576 1.70 14.01 30.63
CA LYS A 576 0.30 14.09 30.16
C LYS A 576 -0.66 14.56 31.27
N GLY A 577 -1.81 15.09 30.84
CA GLY A 577 -2.97 15.28 31.71
C GLY A 577 -3.64 13.95 32.04
N SER A 578 -4.66 13.98 32.89
CA SER A 578 -5.45 12.81 33.29
C SER A 578 -6.95 13.07 33.09
N MET A 579 -7.72 12.00 32.91
CA MET A 579 -9.18 12.04 32.89
C MET A 579 -9.75 10.85 33.67
N LEU A 580 -11.02 10.98 34.08
CA LEU A 580 -11.81 9.90 34.64
C LEU A 580 -12.79 9.41 33.57
N LEU A 581 -12.85 8.10 33.37
CA LEU A 581 -13.92 7.42 32.65
C LEU A 581 -14.87 6.81 33.69
N ILE A 582 -16.15 7.16 33.62
CA ILE A 582 -17.14 6.78 34.62
C ILE A 582 -18.22 5.94 33.94
N TRP A 583 -18.44 4.74 34.45
CA TRP A 583 -19.58 3.89 34.13
C TRP A 583 -20.50 3.87 35.36
N ASN A 584 -21.63 4.55 35.27
CA ASN A 584 -22.64 4.64 36.34
C ASN A 584 -23.87 3.79 35.98
N PRO A 585 -24.09 2.62 36.62
CA PRO A 585 -25.22 1.75 36.32
C PRO A 585 -26.58 2.33 36.78
N PHE A 586 -26.56 3.46 37.50
CA PHE A 586 -27.75 4.14 38.02
C PHE A 586 -28.10 5.42 37.25
N ALA A 587 -27.36 5.78 36.20
CA ALA A 587 -27.63 6.95 35.37
C ALA A 587 -28.55 6.61 34.18
N SER A 588 -29.47 7.52 33.85
CA SER A 588 -30.25 7.49 32.60
C SER A 588 -29.49 8.03 31.39
N ASP A 589 -28.50 8.88 31.66
CA ASP A 589 -27.85 9.72 30.66
C ASP A 589 -26.46 9.16 30.31
N PHE A 590 -26.10 9.22 29.02
CA PHE A 590 -24.86 8.62 28.49
C PHE A 590 -24.02 9.62 27.70
N GLY A 591 -22.70 9.48 27.78
CA GLY A 591 -21.75 10.28 27.01
C GLY A 591 -21.61 11.74 27.46
N ILE A 592 -21.89 12.04 28.73
CA ILE A 592 -21.66 13.38 29.31
C ILE A 592 -20.15 13.68 29.31
N THR A 593 -19.78 14.93 29.01
CA THR A 593 -18.40 15.42 29.17
C THR A 593 -18.36 16.49 30.25
N GLY A 594 -17.58 16.24 31.31
CA GLY A 594 -17.39 17.14 32.44
C GLY A 594 -15.91 17.52 32.64
N TYR A 595 -15.69 18.44 33.58
CA TYR A 595 -14.36 18.89 33.99
C TYR A 595 -14.28 18.92 35.52
N VAL A 596 -13.10 18.63 36.08
CA VAL A 596 -12.83 18.75 37.51
C VAL A 596 -11.44 19.31 37.75
N SER A 597 -11.33 20.31 38.63
CA SER A 597 -10.05 20.88 39.03
C SER A 597 -9.26 19.89 39.87
N ARG A 598 -8.03 19.59 39.44
CA ARG A 598 -7.05 18.83 40.25
C ARG A 598 -6.89 19.48 41.61
N ASP A 599 -6.72 20.79 41.66
CA ASP A 599 -6.37 21.49 42.90
C ASP A 599 -7.55 21.48 43.89
N THR A 600 -8.79 21.48 43.38
CA THR A 600 -9.99 21.22 44.20
C THR A 600 -10.02 19.78 44.74
N LEU A 601 -9.74 18.76 43.91
CA LEU A 601 -9.65 17.37 44.38
C LEU A 601 -8.56 17.21 45.45
N MET A 602 -7.36 17.77 45.23
CA MET A 602 -6.27 17.75 46.20
C MET A 602 -6.66 18.45 47.50
N ALA A 603 -7.33 19.61 47.45
CA ALA A 603 -7.76 20.33 48.65
C ALA A 603 -8.83 19.55 49.45
N ILE A 604 -9.81 18.94 48.77
CA ILE A 604 -10.81 18.06 49.40
C ILE A 604 -10.13 16.84 50.01
N GLY A 605 -9.23 16.19 49.27
CA GLY A 605 -8.52 15.00 49.71
C GLY A 605 -7.64 15.25 50.94
N ARG A 606 -6.83 16.31 50.93
CA ARG A 606 -6.02 16.70 52.10
C ARG A 606 -6.88 16.89 53.34
N LYS A 607 -8.02 17.57 53.21
CA LYS A 607 -8.94 17.76 54.32
C LYS A 607 -9.52 16.43 54.82
N LEU A 608 -9.97 15.55 53.93
CA LEU A 608 -10.51 14.24 54.32
C LEU A 608 -9.47 13.32 54.97
N LEU A 609 -8.19 13.48 54.65
CA LEU A 609 -7.10 12.73 55.27
C LEU A 609 -6.67 13.36 56.60
N SER A 610 -6.63 14.70 56.72
CA SER A 610 -6.40 15.37 58.01
C SER A 610 -7.53 15.14 59.01
N ASP A 611 -8.77 15.08 58.54
CA ASP A 611 -9.96 14.79 59.37
C ASP A 611 -10.06 13.31 59.78
N ARG A 612 -9.14 12.44 59.33
CA ARG A 612 -9.05 11.00 59.70
C ARG A 612 -8.05 10.70 60.80
N GLU A 613 -7.12 11.60 61.10
CA GLU A 613 -6.44 11.64 62.40
C GLU A 613 -7.31 12.51 63.34
N PRO A 614 -7.62 12.14 64.61
CA PRO A 614 -7.05 11.04 65.42
C PRO A 614 -8.08 10.11 66.11
N ALA A 615 -7.68 8.89 66.48
CA ALA A 615 -8.47 8.02 67.38
C ALA A 615 -7.66 7.13 68.35
N ASP A 616 -6.47 6.63 67.97
CA ASP A 616 -5.76 5.60 68.76
C ASP A 616 -4.95 6.10 69.97
N GLU A 617 -4.68 7.42 70.11
CA GLU A 617 -3.91 7.96 71.26
C GLU A 617 -4.74 8.26 72.53
N ARG A 618 -5.96 7.72 72.65
CA ARG A 618 -6.79 7.84 73.88
C ARG A 618 -7.20 6.51 74.51
N ALA A 619 -6.53 5.41 74.14
CA ALA A 619 -6.73 4.09 74.72
C ALA A 619 -5.38 3.41 75.07
N ALA A 620 -4.59 4.09 75.93
CA ALA A 620 -3.38 3.57 76.57
C ALA A 620 -3.39 3.92 78.06
#